data_AF-A0AA35ABU8-F1
#
_entry.id   AF-A0AA35ABU8-F1
#
_cell.length_a   1.000
_cell.length_b   1.000
_cell.length_c   1.000
_cell.angle_alpha   90.00
_cell.angle_beta   90.00
_cell.angle_gamma   90.00
#
_symmetry.space_group_name_H-M   'P 1'
#
loop_
_entity.id
_entity.type
_entity.pdbx_description
1 polymer ?
#
loop_
_entity_poly.entity_id
_entity_poly.type
_entity_poly.pdbx_seq_one_letter_code
_entity_poly.pdbx_strand_id
1 'polypeptide(L)'
;MDEGSLSLPPFTGYDEKSQRDYHLALRGNSLNPMIDAATPLLGMVMRLSTMNSQTMPEHLFAQVVTDVQAVEQLLQEQGYEPGVIISFRYILCTFIDEAALGNGWSNKNEWIKQSLLVHFHNEAWGGEKVFILLERLIREPKRYQDLLEFLWLCFSLGFRGRYKVAAQDQGEFEQIYRRLYHVLHKLRGDAPFPLLHQDKKTQGGRYQLISRLTIKHIFCGGVVVLALFYLFYLLRLDSQTQDILHQLNKLLR
;
A
#
# COMPACT_ATOMS: atom_id res chain seq x y z
N MET A 1 0.41 39.09 -67.87
CA MET A 1 -0.27 37.81 -67.61
C MET A 1 0.78 36.74 -67.68
N ASP A 2 1.24 36.28 -66.52
CA ASP A 2 1.74 34.92 -66.25
C ASP A 2 2.14 34.87 -64.78
N GLU A 3 1.23 34.37 -63.94
CA GLU A 3 1.48 34.06 -62.53
C GLU A 3 1.91 32.59 -62.41
N GLY A 4 3.15 32.36 -62.00
CA GLY A 4 3.65 31.05 -61.61
C GLY A 4 3.07 30.61 -60.27
N SER A 5 2.15 29.66 -60.30
CA SER A 5 1.58 29.02 -59.12
C SER A 5 2.49 27.90 -58.62
N LEU A 6 3.18 28.11 -57.50
CA LEU A 6 3.81 27.03 -56.73
C LEU A 6 2.72 26.25 -55.99
N SER A 7 2.37 25.06 -56.49
CA SER A 7 1.54 24.09 -55.78
C SER A 7 2.34 23.39 -54.69
N LEU A 8 1.94 23.56 -53.43
CA LEU A 8 2.43 22.75 -52.31
C LEU A 8 1.89 21.30 -52.44
N PRO A 9 2.69 20.27 -52.13
CA PRO A 9 2.22 18.89 -52.13
C PRO A 9 1.22 18.63 -50.98
N PRO A 10 0.35 17.60 -51.10
CA PRO A 10 -0.62 17.28 -50.06
C PRO A 10 0.10 16.80 -48.80
N PHE A 11 -0.26 17.36 -47.65
CA PHE A 11 0.19 16.90 -46.33
C PHE A 11 -0.42 15.52 -46.04
N THR A 12 0.26 14.47 -46.48
CA THR A 12 -0.06 13.08 -46.15
C THR A 12 0.68 12.69 -44.88
N GLY A 13 -0.05 12.21 -43.87
CA GLY A 13 0.51 11.50 -42.73
C GLY A 13 0.21 12.17 -41.39
N TYR A 14 -1.06 12.20 -40.98
CA TYR A 14 -1.34 12.09 -39.55
C TYR A 14 -0.99 10.66 -39.16
N ASP A 15 0.16 10.51 -38.52
CA ASP A 15 0.66 9.26 -37.98
C ASP A 15 -0.29 8.82 -36.86
N GLU A 16 -1.19 7.90 -37.17
CA GLU A 16 -2.27 7.33 -36.32
C GLU A 16 -1.75 6.56 -35.09
N LYS A 17 -0.46 6.68 -34.74
CA LYS A 17 0.24 5.84 -33.75
C LYS A 17 0.52 6.50 -32.40
N SER A 18 -0.01 7.69 -32.12
CA SER A 18 0.16 8.31 -30.79
C SER A 18 -1.14 8.79 -30.16
N GLN A 19 -2.22 8.03 -30.32
CA GLN A 19 -3.35 8.10 -29.42
C GLN A 19 -3.21 6.94 -28.44
N ARG A 20 -2.48 7.17 -27.34
CA ARG A 20 -2.51 6.25 -26.20
C ARG A 20 -3.94 6.29 -25.69
N ASP A 21 -4.74 5.30 -26.05
CA ASP A 21 -6.07 5.11 -25.52
C ASP A 21 -5.95 4.86 -24.01
N TYR A 22 -6.02 5.93 -23.20
CA TYR A 22 -6.10 5.87 -21.74
C TYR A 22 -7.48 5.38 -21.26
N HIS A 23 -8.21 4.64 -22.10
CA HIS A 23 -9.39 3.90 -21.70
C HIS A 23 -8.95 2.57 -21.10
N LEU A 24 -8.40 2.64 -19.88
CA LEU A 24 -8.18 1.44 -19.07
C LEU A 24 -9.56 0.84 -18.75
N ALA A 25 -9.88 -0.32 -19.29
CA ALA A 25 -11.17 -1.02 -19.16
C ALA A 25 -11.56 -1.43 -17.72
N LEU A 26 -10.80 -0.98 -16.71
CA LEU A 26 -11.09 -1.13 -15.28
C LEU A 26 -11.79 0.10 -14.68
N ARG A 27 -11.97 1.17 -15.46
CA ARG A 27 -12.68 2.39 -15.05
C ARG A 27 -14.20 2.16 -15.01
N GLY A 28 -14.82 2.43 -13.86
CA GLY A 28 -16.29 2.38 -13.68
C GLY A 28 -16.82 1.46 -12.57
N ASN A 29 -15.95 0.70 -11.88
CA ASN A 29 -16.32 -0.14 -10.71
C ASN A 29 -15.66 0.30 -9.39
N SER A 30 -15.02 1.47 -9.38
CA SER A 30 -14.39 2.02 -8.19
C SER A 30 -15.40 2.74 -7.28
N LEU A 31 -14.94 3.07 -6.07
CA LEU A 31 -15.75 3.73 -5.03
C LEU A 31 -16.37 5.06 -5.52
N ASN A 32 -15.64 5.83 -6.32
CA ASN A 32 -16.03 7.12 -6.90
C ASN A 32 -15.10 7.50 -8.09
N PRO A 33 -15.45 8.52 -8.90
CA PRO A 33 -14.67 8.88 -10.10
C PRO A 33 -13.23 9.35 -9.82
N MET A 34 -12.95 9.98 -8.67
CA MET A 34 -11.57 10.35 -8.29
C MET A 34 -10.69 9.13 -8.05
N ILE A 35 -11.20 8.14 -7.34
CA ILE A 35 -10.50 6.88 -7.11
C ILE A 35 -10.32 6.13 -8.43
N ASP A 36 -11.33 6.16 -9.30
CA ASP A 36 -11.26 5.59 -10.65
C ASP A 36 -10.10 6.17 -11.46
N ALA A 37 -10.00 7.50 -11.46
CA ALA A 37 -8.93 8.23 -12.14
C ALA A 37 -7.55 7.85 -11.57
N ALA A 38 -7.43 7.74 -10.24
CA ALA A 38 -6.19 7.41 -9.54
C ALA A 38 -5.79 5.92 -9.62
N THR A 39 -6.72 5.02 -9.96
CA THR A 39 -6.54 3.56 -9.89
C THR A 39 -5.26 3.05 -10.57
N PRO A 40 -4.84 3.54 -11.75
CA PRO A 40 -3.58 3.10 -12.38
C PRO A 40 -2.35 3.41 -11.51
N LEU A 41 -2.30 4.61 -10.91
CA LEU A 41 -1.23 5.04 -10.03
C LEU A 41 -1.23 4.28 -8.70
N LEU A 42 -2.41 4.04 -8.12
CA LEU A 42 -2.55 3.21 -6.91
C LEU A 42 -2.08 1.77 -7.17
N GLY A 43 -2.47 1.18 -8.30
CA GLY A 43 -2.04 -0.16 -8.71
C GLY A 43 -0.52 -0.22 -8.94
N MET A 44 0.06 0.82 -9.51
CA MET A 44 1.52 0.94 -9.66
C MET A 44 2.21 0.92 -8.30
N VAL A 45 1.79 1.76 -7.34
CA VAL A 45 2.35 1.80 -5.98
C VAL A 45 2.29 0.42 -5.31
N MET A 46 1.16 -0.27 -5.45
CA MET A 46 0.98 -1.61 -4.88
C MET A 46 1.86 -2.69 -5.53
N ARG A 47 2.12 -2.60 -6.84
CA ARG A 47 3.01 -3.54 -7.52
C ARG A 47 4.47 -3.28 -7.14
N LEU A 48 4.89 -2.03 -7.15
CA LEU A 48 6.28 -1.64 -6.90
C LEU A 48 6.69 -1.84 -5.44
N SER A 49 5.77 -1.86 -4.49
CA SER A 49 6.07 -2.24 -3.09
C SER A 49 6.49 -3.71 -2.94
N THR A 50 6.14 -4.57 -3.89
CA THR A 50 6.50 -6.00 -3.89
C THR A 50 7.74 -6.33 -4.73
N MET A 51 8.22 -5.36 -5.52
CA MET A 51 9.39 -5.54 -6.39
C MET A 51 10.68 -5.25 -5.61
N ASN A 52 11.61 -6.20 -5.62
CA ASN A 52 12.95 -5.97 -5.09
C ASN A 52 13.61 -4.81 -5.87
N SER A 53 14.26 -3.90 -5.15
CA SER A 53 14.76 -2.58 -5.58
C SER A 53 15.70 -2.57 -6.81
N GLN A 54 16.05 -3.72 -7.37
CA GLN A 54 16.98 -3.90 -8.49
C GLN A 54 16.33 -3.78 -9.88
N THR A 55 15.00 -3.75 -10.01
CA THR A 55 14.29 -3.82 -11.31
C THR A 55 13.45 -2.59 -11.66
N MET A 56 13.72 -1.45 -11.02
CA MET A 56 12.94 -0.23 -11.27
C MET A 56 13.18 0.33 -12.69
N PRO A 57 12.13 0.71 -13.42
CA PRO A 57 12.28 1.34 -14.74
C PRO A 57 12.97 2.71 -14.65
N GLU A 58 13.91 2.97 -15.56
CA GLU A 58 14.71 4.21 -15.60
C GLU A 58 13.86 5.48 -15.79
N HIS A 59 12.75 5.39 -16.53
CA HIS A 59 11.84 6.50 -16.82
C HIS A 59 10.58 6.54 -15.96
N LEU A 60 10.54 5.82 -14.83
CA LEU A 60 9.34 5.71 -14.01
C LEU A 60 8.86 7.08 -13.51
N PHE A 61 9.76 7.96 -13.07
CA PHE A 61 9.38 9.29 -12.56
C PHE A 61 8.67 10.12 -13.63
N ALA A 62 9.24 10.20 -14.84
CA ALA A 62 8.64 10.93 -15.95
C ALA A 62 7.26 10.37 -16.33
N GLN A 63 7.12 9.03 -16.34
CA GLN A 63 5.83 8.39 -16.60
C GLN A 63 4.80 8.77 -15.53
N VAL A 64 5.16 8.75 -14.24
CA VAL A 64 4.25 9.12 -13.16
C VAL A 64 3.83 10.59 -13.26
N VAL A 65 4.75 11.49 -13.62
CA VAL A 65 4.42 12.90 -13.85
C VAL A 65 3.38 13.04 -14.96
N THR A 66 3.57 12.35 -16.09
CA THR A 66 2.59 12.34 -17.18
C THR A 66 1.24 11.76 -16.74
N ASP A 67 1.26 10.66 -15.98
CA ASP A 67 0.04 10.01 -15.49
C ASP A 67 -0.73 10.92 -14.51
N VAL A 68 -0.03 11.64 -13.62
CA VAL A 68 -0.66 12.61 -12.71
C VAL A 68 -1.31 13.77 -13.48
N GLN A 69 -0.65 14.28 -14.53
CA GLN A 69 -1.22 15.31 -15.41
C GLN A 69 -2.46 14.81 -16.16
N ALA A 70 -2.42 13.57 -16.67
CA ALA A 70 -3.56 12.96 -17.34
C ALA A 70 -4.75 12.75 -16.39
N VAL A 71 -4.49 12.38 -15.13
CA VAL A 71 -5.53 12.29 -14.09
C VAL A 71 -6.14 13.65 -13.78
N GLU A 72 -5.32 14.70 -13.66
CA GLU A 72 -5.81 16.06 -13.46
C GLU A 72 -6.73 16.51 -14.60
N GLN A 73 -6.31 16.30 -15.85
CA GLN A 73 -7.14 16.62 -17.02
C GLN A 73 -8.48 15.86 -17.00
N LEU A 74 -8.45 14.56 -16.69
CA LEU A 74 -9.66 13.75 -16.59
C LEU A 74 -10.64 14.29 -15.54
N LEU A 75 -10.14 14.69 -14.37
CA LEU A 75 -10.99 15.26 -13.32
C LEU A 75 -11.56 16.64 -13.72
N GLN A 76 -10.81 17.43 -14.49
CA GLN A 76 -11.31 18.68 -15.06
C GLN A 76 -12.45 18.41 -16.05
N GLU A 77 -12.29 17.43 -16.94
CA GLU A 77 -13.33 17.01 -17.90
C GLU A 77 -14.58 16.46 -17.22
N GLN A 78 -14.44 15.84 -16.05
CA GLN A 78 -15.56 15.37 -15.22
C GLN A 78 -16.24 16.50 -14.42
N GLY A 79 -15.75 17.74 -14.51
CA GLY A 79 -16.37 18.92 -13.90
C GLY A 79 -16.02 19.16 -12.42
N TYR A 80 -14.94 18.56 -11.90
CA TYR A 80 -14.49 18.85 -10.54
C TYR A 80 -13.93 20.27 -10.41
N GLU A 81 -14.17 20.90 -9.26
CA GLU A 81 -13.66 22.25 -8.99
C GLU A 81 -12.12 22.27 -8.97
N PRO A 82 -11.45 23.30 -9.56
CA PRO A 82 -9.99 23.36 -9.60
C PRO A 82 -9.31 23.24 -8.24
N GLY A 83 -9.89 23.84 -7.19
CA GLY A 83 -9.35 23.72 -5.83
C GLY A 83 -9.39 22.30 -5.26
N VAL A 84 -10.39 21.50 -5.64
CA VAL A 84 -10.51 20.10 -5.25
C VAL A 84 -9.49 19.25 -6.01
N ILE A 85 -9.28 19.52 -7.30
CA ILE A 85 -8.28 18.83 -8.12
C ILE A 85 -6.86 19.10 -7.60
N ILE A 86 -6.55 20.35 -7.22
CA ILE A 86 -5.26 20.71 -6.61
C ILE A 86 -5.07 19.95 -5.28
N SER A 87 -6.11 19.85 -4.46
CA SER A 87 -6.08 19.14 -3.18
C SER A 87 -5.89 17.64 -3.37
N PHE A 88 -6.58 17.06 -4.36
CA PHE A 88 -6.43 15.67 -4.78
C PHE A 88 -5.00 15.37 -5.26
N ARG A 89 -4.46 16.19 -6.17
CA ARG A 89 -3.10 16.05 -6.69
C ARG A 89 -2.08 16.11 -5.56
N TYR A 90 -2.26 17.04 -4.62
CA TYR A 90 -1.40 17.17 -3.43
C TYR A 90 -1.37 15.87 -2.61
N ILE A 91 -2.54 15.30 -2.29
CA ILE A 91 -2.65 14.06 -1.53
C ILE A 91 -2.01 12.89 -2.30
N LEU A 92 -2.30 12.77 -3.60
CA LEU A 92 -1.77 11.73 -4.47
C LEU A 92 -0.24 11.77 -4.55
N CYS A 93 0.34 12.95 -4.81
CA CYS A 93 1.79 13.13 -4.84
C CYS A 93 2.43 12.78 -3.49
N THR A 94 1.84 13.25 -2.38
CA THR A 94 2.36 12.96 -1.03
C THR A 94 2.30 11.46 -0.71
N PHE A 95 1.22 10.78 -1.11
CA PHE A 95 1.06 9.35 -0.92
C PHE A 95 2.11 8.54 -1.70
N ILE A 96 2.29 8.84 -3.00
CA ILE A 96 3.26 8.15 -3.84
C ILE A 96 4.68 8.41 -3.34
N ASP A 97 5.02 9.66 -2.98
CA ASP A 97 6.33 10.01 -2.43
C ASP A 97 6.64 9.24 -1.14
N GLU A 98 5.67 9.10 -0.22
CA GLU A 98 5.86 8.33 1.01
C GLU A 98 6.07 6.83 0.73
N ALA A 99 5.31 6.26 -0.22
CA ALA A 99 5.48 4.88 -0.63
C ALA A 99 6.82 4.64 -1.33
N ALA A 100 7.27 5.60 -2.14
CA ALA A 100 8.56 5.54 -2.83
C ALA A 100 9.73 5.53 -1.83
N LEU A 101 9.68 6.43 -0.84
CA LEU A 101 10.67 6.50 0.23
C LEU A 101 10.65 5.26 1.14
N GLY A 102 9.45 4.76 1.46
CA GLY A 102 9.28 3.59 2.33
C GLY A 102 9.77 2.27 1.71
N ASN A 103 9.63 2.10 0.40
CA ASN A 103 10.00 0.87 -0.31
C ASN A 103 11.38 0.94 -0.98
N GLY A 104 12.18 1.97 -0.67
CA GLY A 104 13.54 2.09 -1.18
C GLY A 104 13.63 2.28 -2.70
N TRP A 105 12.65 2.94 -3.32
CA TRP A 105 12.71 3.34 -4.75
C TRP A 105 13.86 4.34 -5.03
N SER A 106 14.51 4.76 -3.96
CA SER A 106 15.64 5.67 -3.81
C SER A 106 16.91 5.22 -4.55
N ASN A 107 17.34 3.95 -4.49
CA ASN A 107 18.76 3.63 -4.66
C ASN A 107 19.43 3.95 -6.03
N LYS A 108 18.68 4.30 -7.09
CA LYS A 108 19.24 4.70 -8.40
C LYS A 108 18.45 5.78 -9.18
N ASN A 109 17.42 6.42 -8.60
CA ASN A 109 16.40 7.12 -9.41
C ASN A 109 16.29 8.63 -9.15
N GLU A 110 15.72 9.35 -10.15
CA GLU A 110 15.35 10.78 -10.12
C GLU A 110 14.49 11.18 -8.91
N TRP A 111 13.78 10.22 -8.29
CA TRP A 111 12.95 10.45 -7.11
C TRP A 111 13.73 10.94 -5.87
N ILE A 112 15.03 10.62 -5.75
CA ILE A 112 15.89 11.22 -4.72
C ILE A 112 16.11 12.72 -4.99
N LYS A 113 16.27 13.09 -6.27
CA LYS A 113 16.64 14.45 -6.67
C LYS A 113 15.45 15.40 -6.56
N GLN A 114 14.26 14.93 -6.94
CA GLN A 114 13.03 15.71 -6.92
C GLN A 114 11.83 14.79 -6.65
N SER A 115 11.10 15.05 -5.57
CA SER A 115 9.86 14.33 -5.27
C SER A 115 8.71 14.85 -6.14
N LEU A 116 7.61 14.09 -6.27
CA LEU A 116 6.43 14.56 -7.00
C LEU A 116 5.83 15.79 -6.34
N LEU A 117 5.81 15.84 -5.02
CA LEU A 117 5.31 16.99 -4.28
C LEU A 117 6.12 18.26 -4.56
N VAL A 118 7.46 18.14 -4.64
CA VAL A 118 8.32 19.26 -5.04
C VAL A 118 8.04 19.65 -6.49
N HIS A 119 7.87 18.68 -7.39
CA HIS A 119 7.59 18.94 -8.80
C HIS A 119 6.27 19.70 -9.03
N PHE A 120 5.17 19.26 -8.41
CA PHE A 120 3.83 19.80 -8.67
C PHE A 120 3.39 20.93 -7.73
N HIS A 121 3.96 21.00 -6.53
CA HIS A 121 3.53 21.92 -5.48
C HIS A 121 4.67 22.74 -4.88
N ASN A 122 5.92 22.53 -5.32
CA ASN A 122 7.10 23.20 -4.78
C ASN A 122 7.22 23.05 -3.25
N GLU A 123 6.82 21.89 -2.72
CA GLU A 123 6.82 21.57 -1.29
C GLU A 123 7.53 20.24 -1.05
N ALA A 124 8.39 20.20 -0.03
CA ALA A 124 9.18 19.01 0.31
C ALA A 124 8.53 18.12 1.38
N TRP A 125 7.61 18.66 2.20
CA TRP A 125 7.06 18.00 3.38
C TRP A 125 5.53 18.06 3.41
N GLY A 126 4.87 17.09 2.76
CA GLY A 126 3.39 17.05 2.68
C GLY A 126 2.69 16.25 3.77
N GLY A 127 3.43 15.41 4.50
CA GLY A 127 2.86 14.45 5.46
C GLY A 127 2.07 15.07 6.62
N GLU A 128 2.34 16.33 6.97
CA GLU A 128 1.56 17.12 7.95
C GLU A 128 0.35 17.79 7.28
N LYS A 129 0.58 18.42 6.13
CA LYS A 129 -0.42 19.26 5.44
C LYS A 129 -1.62 18.45 4.96
N VAL A 130 -1.44 17.16 4.65
CA VAL A 130 -2.54 16.25 4.34
C VAL A 130 -3.54 16.17 5.51
N PHE A 131 -3.10 16.18 6.77
CA PHE A 131 -3.99 16.17 7.93
C PHE A 131 -4.66 17.52 8.16
N ILE A 132 -3.97 18.63 7.89
CA ILE A 132 -4.57 19.98 7.90
C ILE A 132 -5.67 20.08 6.83
N LEU A 133 -5.41 19.55 5.64
CA LEU A 133 -6.38 19.48 4.56
C LEU A 133 -7.59 18.63 4.98
N LEU A 134 -7.36 17.45 5.57
CA LEU A 134 -8.41 16.57 6.08
C LEU A 134 -9.36 17.29 7.05
N GLU A 135 -8.83 18.04 8.02
CA GLU A 135 -9.65 18.80 8.98
C GLU A 135 -10.51 19.88 8.31
N ARG A 136 -10.08 20.42 7.17
CA ARG A 136 -10.88 21.35 6.37
C ARG A 136 -11.97 20.61 5.59
N LEU A 137 -11.61 19.52 4.91
CA LEU A 137 -12.54 18.74 4.07
C LEU A 137 -13.67 18.11 4.91
N ILE A 138 -13.40 17.66 6.13
CA ILE A 138 -14.41 17.08 7.04
C ILE A 138 -15.51 18.08 7.44
N ARG A 139 -15.28 19.40 7.32
CA ARG A 139 -16.30 20.42 7.63
C ARG A 139 -17.43 20.46 6.60
N GLU A 140 -17.15 20.10 5.35
CA GLU A 140 -18.12 20.04 4.25
C GLU A 140 -18.11 18.64 3.60
N PRO A 141 -18.45 17.58 4.36
CA PRO A 141 -18.14 16.21 3.97
C PRO A 141 -18.97 15.74 2.76
N LYS A 142 -20.17 16.31 2.54
CA LYS A 142 -20.98 16.06 1.33
C LYS A 142 -20.34 16.63 0.06
N ARG A 143 -19.74 17.81 0.16
CA ARG A 143 -19.09 18.49 -0.98
C ARG A 143 -17.81 17.77 -1.38
N TYR A 144 -17.05 17.30 -0.39
CA TYR A 144 -15.74 16.69 -0.58
C TYR A 144 -15.76 15.17 -0.44
N GLN A 145 -16.91 14.53 -0.63
CA GLN A 145 -17.09 13.09 -0.39
C GLN A 145 -16.05 12.25 -1.16
N ASP A 146 -15.90 12.49 -2.46
CA ASP A 146 -15.00 11.70 -3.30
C ASP A 146 -13.54 11.80 -2.86
N LEU A 147 -13.11 13.00 -2.47
CA LEU A 147 -11.77 13.28 -1.99
C LEU A 147 -11.51 12.68 -0.60
N LEU A 148 -12.51 12.71 0.29
CA LEU A 148 -12.44 12.08 1.60
C LEU A 148 -12.36 10.56 1.48
N GLU A 149 -13.11 9.96 0.54
CA GLU A 149 -13.03 8.53 0.23
C GLU A 149 -11.66 8.15 -0.35
N PHE A 150 -11.09 8.98 -1.24
CA PHE A 150 -9.74 8.79 -1.75
C PHE A 150 -8.70 8.83 -0.64
N LEU A 151 -8.81 9.79 0.29
CA LEU A 151 -7.90 9.92 1.41
C LEU A 151 -8.03 8.76 2.41
N TRP A 152 -9.26 8.27 2.65
CA TRP A 152 -9.50 7.04 3.42
C TRP A 152 -8.84 5.83 2.77
N LEU A 153 -8.88 5.74 1.44
CA LEU A 153 -8.19 4.69 0.69
C LEU A 153 -6.67 4.80 0.85
N CYS A 154 -6.08 6.00 0.73
CA CYS A 154 -4.64 6.20 0.99
C CYS A 154 -4.23 5.75 2.40
N PHE A 155 -5.03 6.06 3.43
CA PHE A 155 -4.79 5.59 4.81
C PHE A 155 -4.85 4.06 4.92
N SER A 156 -5.82 3.44 4.25
CA SER A 156 -6.00 1.99 4.20
C SER A 156 -4.83 1.29 3.49
N LEU A 157 -4.26 1.94 2.48
CA LEU A 157 -3.07 1.46 1.74
C LEU A 157 -1.75 1.70 2.48
N GLY A 158 -1.79 2.27 3.69
CA GLY A 158 -0.62 2.38 4.56
C GLY A 158 0.01 3.78 4.64
N PHE A 159 -0.63 4.81 4.07
CA PHE A 159 -0.19 6.19 4.28
C PHE A 159 -0.27 6.57 5.77
N ARG A 160 0.81 7.13 6.31
CA ARG A 160 0.90 7.57 7.71
C ARG A 160 1.33 9.03 7.85
N GLY A 161 2.02 9.62 6.86
CA GLY A 161 2.48 11.01 6.93
C GLY A 161 3.33 11.25 8.18
N ARG A 162 3.00 12.33 8.92
CA ARG A 162 3.66 12.68 10.18
C ARG A 162 3.67 11.55 11.22
N TYR A 163 2.70 10.64 11.16
CA TYR A 163 2.50 9.57 12.15
C TYR A 163 3.36 8.32 11.90
N LYS A 164 4.31 8.39 10.97
CA LYS A 164 5.19 7.25 10.63
C LYS A 164 6.26 6.95 11.70
N VAL A 165 6.68 7.94 12.49
CA VAL A 165 7.93 7.87 13.29
C VAL A 165 7.72 7.59 14.79
N ALA A 166 6.54 7.83 15.35
CA ALA A 166 6.31 7.70 16.79
C ALA A 166 5.27 6.62 17.14
N ALA A 167 5.64 5.68 18.00
CA ALA A 167 4.73 4.66 18.53
C ALA A 167 3.59 5.29 19.37
N GLN A 168 3.85 6.42 20.03
CA GLN A 168 2.88 7.19 20.79
C GLN A 168 1.75 7.74 19.89
N ASP A 169 2.10 8.12 18.65
CA ASP A 169 1.17 8.81 17.76
C ASP A 169 0.30 7.85 16.92
N GLN A 170 0.54 6.54 17.01
CA GLN A 170 -0.31 5.54 16.37
C GLN A 170 -1.75 5.58 16.89
N GLY A 171 -1.92 5.94 18.17
CA GLY A 171 -3.24 6.14 18.77
C GLY A 171 -3.99 7.33 18.16
N GLU A 172 -3.30 8.43 17.89
CA GLU A 172 -3.90 9.61 17.26
C GLU A 172 -4.31 9.34 15.82
N PHE A 173 -3.42 8.69 15.04
CA PHE A 173 -3.74 8.30 13.67
C PHE A 173 -5.00 7.42 13.62
N GLU A 174 -5.11 6.43 14.51
CA GLU A 174 -6.26 5.53 14.57
C GLU A 174 -7.56 6.29 14.93
N GLN A 175 -7.50 7.29 15.81
CA GLN A 175 -8.64 8.15 16.12
C GLN A 175 -9.08 8.97 14.89
N ILE A 176 -8.13 9.57 14.17
CA ILE A 176 -8.39 10.32 12.93
C ILE A 176 -8.99 9.41 11.86
N TYR A 177 -8.41 8.22 11.67
CA TYR A 177 -8.90 7.23 10.72
C TYR A 177 -10.33 6.78 11.02
N ARG A 178 -10.64 6.50 12.29
CA ARG A 178 -12.02 6.17 12.73
C ARG A 178 -12.99 7.32 12.54
N ARG A 179 -12.58 8.56 12.84
CA ARG A 179 -13.40 9.76 12.61
C ARG A 179 -13.74 9.91 11.14
N LEU A 180 -12.75 9.77 10.24
CA LEU A 180 -12.95 9.81 8.80
C LEU A 180 -13.92 8.71 8.34
N TYR A 181 -13.70 7.47 8.79
CA TYR A 181 -14.59 6.35 8.49
C TYR A 181 -16.04 6.63 8.93
N HIS A 182 -16.24 7.15 10.14
CA HIS A 182 -17.57 7.46 10.65
C HIS A 182 -18.27 8.58 9.86
N VAL A 183 -17.52 9.61 9.43
CA VAL A 183 -18.03 10.66 8.54
C VAL A 183 -18.48 10.07 7.22
N LEU A 184 -17.65 9.24 6.57
CA LEU A 184 -17.97 8.62 5.29
C LEU A 184 -19.15 7.65 5.38
N HIS A 185 -19.23 6.86 6.45
CA HIS A 185 -20.33 5.91 6.64
C HIS A 185 -21.67 6.62 6.77
N LYS A 186 -21.72 7.78 7.45
CA LYS A 186 -22.93 8.60 7.53
C LYS A 186 -23.38 9.18 6.18
N LEU A 187 -22.45 9.45 5.26
CA LEU A 187 -22.77 9.97 3.94
C LEU A 187 -23.37 8.90 3.01
N ARG A 188 -22.85 7.67 3.06
CA ARG A 188 -23.32 6.54 2.23
C ARG A 188 -24.63 5.91 2.71
N GLY A 189 -25.01 6.09 3.98
CA GLY A 189 -26.16 5.41 4.58
C GLY A 189 -25.93 3.89 4.72
N ASP A 190 -26.99 3.09 4.60
CA ASP A 190 -26.96 1.62 4.73
C ASP A 190 -26.34 0.90 3.51
N ALA A 191 -25.87 1.63 2.49
CA ALA A 191 -25.16 1.02 1.38
C ALA A 191 -23.84 0.43 1.90
N PRO A 192 -23.62 -0.90 1.80
CA PRO A 192 -22.37 -1.49 2.24
C PRO A 192 -21.22 -0.83 1.48
N PHE A 193 -20.13 -0.52 2.20
CA PHE A 193 -18.87 -0.20 1.55
C PHE A 193 -18.64 -1.29 0.49
N PRO A 194 -18.42 -0.97 -0.80
CA PRO A 194 -17.99 -1.98 -1.73
C PRO A 194 -16.67 -2.45 -1.13
N LEU A 195 -16.72 -3.67 -0.60
CA LEU A 195 -15.55 -4.39 -0.21
C LEU A 195 -14.70 -4.32 -1.46
N LEU A 196 -13.60 -3.57 -1.43
CA LEU A 196 -12.50 -3.77 -2.36
C LEU A 196 -12.36 -5.27 -2.39
N HIS A 197 -12.72 -5.90 -3.51
CA HIS A 197 -12.79 -7.34 -3.62
C HIS A 197 -11.37 -7.86 -3.48
N GLN A 198 -10.95 -7.98 -2.24
CA GLN A 198 -9.77 -8.68 -1.84
C GLN A 198 -10.23 -10.12 -1.87
N ASP A 199 -10.19 -10.71 -3.06
CA ASP A 199 -10.17 -12.16 -3.17
C ASP A 199 -9.06 -12.60 -2.22
N LYS A 200 -9.49 -13.21 -1.11
CA LYS A 200 -8.70 -13.54 0.06
C LYS A 200 -7.82 -14.75 -0.23
N LYS A 201 -7.27 -14.85 -1.45
CA LYS A 201 -6.41 -15.92 -1.90
C LYS A 201 -4.95 -15.51 -2.08
N THR A 202 -4.59 -14.22 -2.07
CA THR A 202 -3.22 -13.81 -2.43
C THR A 202 -2.53 -12.78 -1.54
N GLN A 203 -2.98 -12.56 -0.30
CA GLN A 203 -2.13 -11.87 0.69
C GLN A 203 -2.03 -12.66 1.98
N GLY A 204 -0.98 -13.49 2.01
CA GLY A 204 -0.53 -14.19 3.20
C GLY A 204 -0.12 -13.21 4.29
N GLY A 205 -1.06 -12.87 5.16
CA GLY A 205 -0.81 -12.55 6.57
C GLY A 205 -0.29 -13.79 7.33
N ARG A 206 0.73 -14.46 6.79
CA ARG A 206 1.30 -15.70 7.32
C ARG A 206 2.27 -15.46 8.48
N TYR A 207 2.64 -14.22 8.79
CA TYR A 207 3.68 -13.94 9.78
C TYR A 207 3.20 -13.71 11.22
N GLN A 208 1.95 -13.32 11.47
CA GLN A 208 1.50 -12.99 12.84
C GLN A 208 0.72 -14.11 13.53
N LEU A 209 0.03 -14.98 12.78
CA LEU A 209 -0.73 -16.11 13.35
C LEU A 209 0.12 -17.38 13.53
N ILE A 210 1.13 -17.60 12.68
CA ILE A 210 2.05 -18.73 12.82
C ILE A 210 2.98 -18.53 14.03
N SER A 211 3.38 -17.30 14.37
CA SER A 211 4.26 -17.02 15.52
C SER A 211 3.68 -17.46 16.88
N ARG A 212 2.36 -17.26 17.11
CA ARG A 212 1.74 -17.65 18.40
C ARG A 212 1.45 -19.15 18.52
N LEU A 213 1.23 -19.85 17.41
CA LEU A 213 0.98 -21.30 17.40
C LEU A 213 2.28 -22.11 17.39
N THR A 214 3.31 -21.65 16.69
CA THR A 214 4.60 -22.36 16.61
C THR A 214 5.32 -22.41 17.97
N ILE A 215 5.27 -21.37 18.80
CA ILE A 215 5.91 -21.37 20.12
C ILE A 215 5.26 -22.41 21.05
N LYS A 216 3.93 -22.55 21.04
CA LYS A 216 3.23 -23.54 21.88
C LYS A 216 3.57 -24.97 21.48
N HIS A 217 3.66 -25.27 20.19
CA HIS A 217 4.04 -26.60 19.71
C HIS A 217 5.52 -26.92 19.96
N ILE A 218 6.43 -25.95 19.85
CA ILE A 218 7.85 -26.14 20.21
C ILE A 218 7.98 -26.46 21.71
N PHE A 219 7.27 -25.72 22.56
CA PHE A 219 7.31 -25.97 24.01
C PHE A 219 6.70 -27.34 24.37
N CYS A 220 5.56 -27.69 23.75
CA CYS A 220 4.92 -28.98 23.95
C CYS A 220 5.80 -30.14 23.46
N GLY A 221 6.44 -29.99 22.29
CA GLY A 221 7.40 -30.97 21.76
C GLY A 221 8.62 -31.14 22.65
N GLY A 222 9.18 -30.05 23.18
CA GLY A 222 10.31 -30.09 24.11
C GLY A 222 9.99 -30.86 25.40
N VAL A 223 8.80 -30.65 25.97
CA VAL A 223 8.34 -31.38 27.17
C VAL A 223 8.18 -32.88 26.88
N VAL A 224 7.64 -33.26 25.71
CA VAL A 224 7.49 -34.66 25.32
C VAL A 224 8.84 -35.35 25.16
N VAL A 225 9.81 -34.68 24.50
CA VAL A 225 11.17 -35.23 24.34
C VAL A 225 11.86 -35.41 25.69
N LEU A 226 11.76 -34.43 26.60
CA LEU A 226 12.30 -34.54 27.96
C LEU A 226 11.65 -35.69 28.74
N ALA A 227 10.33 -35.87 28.63
CA ALA A 227 9.62 -36.97 29.30
C ALA A 227 10.05 -38.34 28.76
N LEU A 228 10.22 -38.49 27.43
CA LEU A 228 10.74 -39.71 26.83
C LEU A 228 12.17 -40.01 27.27
N PHE A 229 13.01 -38.97 27.35
CA PHE A 229 14.39 -39.11 27.80
C PHE A 229 14.46 -39.52 29.27
N TYR A 230 13.61 -38.94 30.12
CA TYR A 230 13.49 -39.31 31.53
C TYR A 230 13.00 -40.75 31.70
N LEU A 231 11.97 -41.17 30.94
CA LEU A 231 11.47 -42.54 30.93
C LEU A 231 12.56 -43.54 30.50
N PHE A 232 13.32 -43.20 29.46
CA PHE A 232 14.44 -44.02 29.01
C PHE A 232 15.51 -44.18 30.09
N TYR A 233 15.83 -43.11 30.81
CA TYR A 233 16.76 -43.17 31.94
C TYR A 233 16.25 -44.03 33.09
N LEU A 234 14.96 -43.96 33.43
CA LEU A 234 14.37 -44.81 34.46
C LEU A 234 14.43 -46.29 34.10
N LEU A 235 14.09 -46.65 32.86
CA LEU A 235 14.18 -48.04 32.39
C LEU A 235 15.63 -48.55 32.38
N ARG A 236 16.58 -47.68 32.01
CA ARG A 236 18.00 -48.03 32.06
C ARG A 236 18.52 -48.18 33.49
N LEU A 237 18.08 -47.33 34.42
CA LEU A 237 18.42 -47.45 35.84
C LEU A 237 17.85 -48.73 36.45
N ASP A 238 16.63 -49.12 36.08
CA ASP A 238 16.02 -50.36 36.58
C ASP A 238 16.82 -51.59 36.16
N SER A 239 17.27 -51.65 34.89
CA SER A 239 18.15 -52.72 34.42
C SER A 239 19.48 -52.79 35.19
N GLN A 240 20.10 -51.64 35.50
CA GLN A 240 21.35 -51.61 36.27
C GLN A 240 21.12 -51.94 37.76
N THR A 241 19.96 -51.58 38.30
CA THR A 241 19.59 -51.90 39.69
C THR A 241 19.41 -53.40 39.87
N GLN A 242 18.78 -54.08 38.90
CA GLN A 242 18.62 -55.53 38.92
C GLN A 242 19.96 -56.28 38.83
N ASP A 243 20.88 -55.82 37.98
CA ASP A 243 22.21 -56.41 37.84
C ASP A 243 23.02 -56.33 39.15
N ILE A 244 22.96 -55.18 39.84
CA ILE A 244 23.65 -54.97 41.13
C ILE A 244 23.01 -55.84 42.23
N LEU A 245 21.68 -55.94 42.27
CA LEU A 245 20.98 -56.82 43.22
C LEU A 245 21.32 -58.29 42.98
N HIS A 246 21.47 -58.69 41.71
CA HIS A 246 21.83 -60.06 41.36
C HIS A 246 23.29 -60.38 41.75
N GLN A 247 24.20 -59.41 41.61
CA GLN A 247 25.59 -59.54 42.10
C GLN A 247 25.67 -59.59 43.63
N LEU A 248 24.90 -58.78 44.35
CA LEU A 248 24.82 -58.81 45.81
C LEU A 248 24.29 -60.14 46.33
N ASN A 249 23.24 -60.69 45.71
CA ASN A 249 22.65 -61.96 46.10
C ASN A 249 23.57 -63.16 45.78
N LYS A 250 24.45 -63.01 44.78
CA LYS A 250 25.47 -64.00 44.43
C LYS A 250 26.69 -63.98 45.35
N LEU A 251 26.95 -62.88 46.06
CA LEU A 251 28.02 -62.74 47.05
C LEU A 251 27.58 -63.08 48.49
N LEU A 252 26.27 -63.10 48.75
CA LEU A 252 25.65 -63.46 50.03
C LEU A 252 25.29 -64.95 50.15
N ARG A 253 25.70 -65.78 49.19
CA ARG A 253 25.52 -67.23 49.18
C ARG A 253 26.87 -67.92 49.02
#